data_AF-A0A8S0VJR1-F1
#
_entry.id   AF-A0A8S0VJR1-F1
#
_cell.length_a   1.000
_cell.length_b   1.000
_cell.length_c   1.000
_cell.angle_alpha   90.00
_cell.angle_beta   90.00
_cell.angle_gamma   90.00
#
_symmetry.space_group_name_H-M   'P 1'
#
loop_
_entity.id
_entity.type
_entity.pdbx_description
1 polymer ?
#
loop_
_entity_poly.entity_id
_entity_poly.type
_entity_poly.pdbx_seq_one_letter_code
_entity_poly.pdbx_strand_id
1 'polypeptide(L)' 'ILGNGMDAQDTSPSVLLFFDKQRFIFNVGEGFQRFCTEHKIKLSKIDHIFLSRVCSETVGGLPGVLLTLSGI' A
#
# COMPACT_ATOMS: atom_id res chain seq x y z
N ILE A 1 9.23 0.05 -7.13
CA ILE A 1 8.19 -1.00 -7.07
C ILE A 1 8.29 -1.62 -5.67
N LEU A 2 7.19 -1.71 -4.92
CA LEU A 2 7.21 -1.97 -3.47
C LEU A 2 6.37 -3.21 -3.10
N GLY A 3 6.37 -4.20 -3.98
CA GLY A 3 5.65 -5.45 -3.83
C GLY A 3 5.37 -6.03 -5.20
N ASN A 4 6.11 -7.06 -5.59
CA ASN A 4 5.98 -7.69 -6.92
C ASN A 4 4.88 -8.77 -6.95
N GLY A 5 4.03 -8.85 -5.92
CA GLY A 5 3.04 -9.94 -5.75
C GLY A 5 3.65 -11.29 -5.39
N MET A 6 4.97 -11.36 -5.12
CA MET A 6 5.65 -12.60 -4.74
C MET A 6 5.62 -12.88 -3.23
N ASP A 7 5.43 -11.84 -2.40
CA ASP A 7 5.51 -11.93 -0.94
C ASP A 7 4.19 -12.45 -0.31
N ALA A 8 3.10 -12.37 -1.07
CA ALA A 8 1.82 -13.00 -0.75
C ALA A 8 1.22 -13.50 -2.07
N GLN A 9 1.17 -14.83 -2.23
CA GLN A 9 0.80 -15.54 -3.48
C GLN A 9 -0.57 -15.10 -4.06
N ASP A 10 -1.40 -14.44 -3.25
CA ASP A 10 -2.75 -13.97 -3.60
C ASP A 10 -2.88 -12.43 -3.70
N THR A 11 -1.77 -11.69 -3.81
CA THR A 11 -1.81 -10.21 -3.85
C THR A 11 -1.32 -9.64 -5.18
N SER A 12 -2.02 -8.62 -5.67
CA SER A 12 -1.58 -7.87 -6.84
C SER A 12 -0.38 -6.99 -6.50
N PRO A 13 0.53 -6.74 -7.47
CA PRO A 13 1.67 -5.86 -7.26
C PRO A 13 1.24 -4.49 -6.77
N SER A 14 2.01 -3.94 -5.83
CA SER A 14 1.78 -2.62 -5.25
C SER A 14 2.96 -1.69 -5.57
N VAL A 15 2.65 -0.48 -6.04
CA VAL A 15 3.65 0.53 -6.42
C VAL A 15 3.43 1.77 -5.59
N LEU A 16 4.46 2.16 -4.83
CA LEU A 16 4.50 3.46 -4.16
C LEU A 16 5.53 4.37 -4.84
N LEU A 17 5.06 5.52 -5.29
CA LEU A 17 5.83 6.58 -5.94
C LEU A 17 6.11 7.70 -4.93
N PHE A 18 7.35 8.17 -4.91
CA PHE A 18 7.79 9.26 -4.06
C PHE A 18 8.08 10.50 -4.91
N PHE A 19 7.36 11.58 -4.62
CA PHE A 19 7.67 12.92 -5.09
C PHE A 19 8.10 13.78 -3.90
N ASP A 20 8.65 14.96 -4.17
CA ASP A 20 9.18 15.86 -3.13
C ASP A 20 8.14 16.23 -2.06
N LYS A 21 6.88 16.37 -2.48
CA LYS A 21 5.78 16.81 -1.60
C LYS A 21 4.63 15.83 -1.49
N GLN A 22 4.60 14.79 -2.33
CA GLN A 22 3.45 13.90 -2.43
C GLN A 22 3.88 12.46 -2.61
N ARG A 23 3.05 11.53 -2.13
CA ARG A 23 3.23 10.09 -2.33
C ARG A 23 1.96 9.49 -2.87
N PHE A 24 2.13 8.68 -3.91
CA PHE A 24 1.04 8.00 -4.59
C PHE A 24 1.24 6.50 -4.47
N ILE A 25 0.16 5.80 -4.17
CA ILE A 25 0.14 4.35 -4.12
C ILE A 25 -0.80 3.81 -5.18
N PHE A 26 -0.37 2.75 -5.85
CA PHE A 26 -1.18 1.94 -6.73
C PHE A 26 -1.29 0.54 -6.14
N ASN A 27 -2.53 0.12 -5.86
CA ASN A 27 -2.91 -1.08 -5.13
C ASN A 27 -2.35 -1.14 -3.71
N VAL A 28 -3.10 -1.81 -2.84
CA VAL A 28 -2.77 -2.06 -1.44
C VAL A 28 -3.28 -3.46 -1.11
N GLY A 29 -2.56 -4.45 -1.64
CA GLY A 29 -2.84 -5.86 -1.37
C GLY A 29 -2.65 -6.20 0.11
N GLU A 30 -3.10 -7.39 0.49
CA GLU A 30 -2.91 -7.89 1.86
C GLU A 30 -1.45 -7.83 2.30
N GLY A 31 -1.23 -7.52 3.57
CA GLY A 31 0.13 -7.39 4.14
C GLY A 31 0.92 -6.14 3.71
N PHE A 32 0.41 -5.27 2.84
CA PHE A 32 1.12 -4.06 2.39
C PHE A 32 1.55 -3.13 3.54
N GLN A 33 0.69 -2.97 4.56
CA GLN A 33 1.03 -2.17 5.74
C GLN A 33 2.22 -2.76 6.51
N ARG A 34 2.25 -4.08 6.67
CA ARG A 34 3.34 -4.80 7.34
C ARG A 34 4.64 -4.62 6.57
N PHE A 35 4.62 -4.82 5.25
CA PHE A 35 5.75 -4.57 4.38
C PHE A 35 6.30 -3.14 4.53
N CYS A 36 5.42 -2.13 4.52
CA CYS A 36 5.83 -0.74 4.71
C CYS A 36 6.48 -0.52 6.09
N THR A 37 5.95 -1.16 7.13
CA THR A 37 6.51 -1.09 8.49
C THR A 37 7.92 -1.72 8.56
N GLU A 38 8.08 -2.92 8.01
CA GLU A 38 9.35 -3.67 7.97
C GLU A 38 10.43 -2.89 7.20
N HIS A 39 10.06 -2.24 6.09
CA HIS A 39 10.96 -1.41 5.28
C HIS A 39 11.06 0.05 5.72
N LYS A 40 10.51 0.42 6.89
CA LYS A 40 10.55 1.78 7.47
C LYS A 40 9.94 2.87 6.56
N ILE A 41 8.97 2.48 5.74
CA ILE A 41 8.20 3.38 4.87
C ILE A 41 7.08 4.00 5.68
N LYS A 42 7.15 5.31 5.87
CA LYS A 42 6.10 6.07 6.59
C LYS A 42 4.83 6.16 5.75
N LEU A 43 3.81 5.39 6.13
CA LEU A 43 2.48 5.43 5.52
C LEU A 43 1.76 6.75 5.80
N SER A 44 2.01 7.41 6.94
CA SER A 44 1.40 8.70 7.32
C SER A 44 1.66 9.88 6.37
N LYS A 45 2.44 9.68 5.31
CA LYS A 45 2.74 10.68 4.27
C LYS A 45 2.14 10.32 2.90
N ILE A 46 1.19 9.38 2.84
CA ILE A 46 0.51 9.03 1.59
C ILE A 46 -0.65 9.98 1.39
N ASP A 47 -0.69 10.61 0.22
CA ASP A 47 -1.72 11.58 -0.15
C ASP A 47 -2.80 10.93 -1.01
N HIS A 48 -2.42 9.95 -1.84
CA HIS A 48 -3.29 9.38 -2.85
C HIS A 48 -3.13 7.87 -2.96
N ILE A 49 -4.26 7.17 -2.97
CA ILE A 49 -4.35 5.72 -3.20
C ILE A 49 -5.20 5.50 -4.46
N PHE A 50 -4.61 4.83 -5.45
CA PHE A 50 -5.27 4.40 -6.67
C PHE A 50 -5.38 2.88 -6.69
N LEU A 51 -6.51 2.40 -7.17
CA LEU A 51 -6.76 0.96 -7.30
C LEU A 51 -6.91 0.65 -8.79
N SER A 52 -6.11 -0.30 -9.27
CA SER A 52 -6.18 -0.74 -10.67
C SER A 52 -7.46 -1.53 -10.96
N ARG A 53 -7.97 -2.26 -9.96
CA ARG A 53 -9.25 -2.98 -9.94
C ARG A 53 -9.81 -2.94 -8.52
N VAL A 54 -11.09 -3.22 -8.35
CA VAL A 54 -11.72 -3.35 -7.02
C VAL A 54 -11.95 -4.84 -6.76
N CYS A 55 -10.88 -5.54 -6.36
CA CYS A 55 -10.90 -6.94 -5.97
C CYS A 55 -10.02 -7.17 -4.73
N SER A 56 -10.24 -8.29 -4.03
CA SER A 56 -9.53 -8.62 -2.78
C SER A 56 -8.01 -8.53 -2.92
N GLU A 57 -7.48 -9.01 -4.06
CA GLU A 57 -6.04 -9.00 -4.39
C GLU A 57 -5.41 -7.60 -4.36
N THR A 58 -6.20 -6.56 -4.66
CA THR A 58 -5.74 -5.16 -4.80
C THR A 58 -6.13 -4.26 -3.63
N VAL A 59 -7.15 -4.65 -2.84
CA VAL A 59 -7.77 -3.80 -1.80
C VAL A 59 -7.63 -4.40 -0.41
N GLY A 60 -7.21 -5.66 -0.26
CA GLY A 60 -7.21 -6.35 1.04
C GLY A 60 -6.44 -5.63 2.15
N GLY A 61 -5.34 -4.94 1.84
CA GLY A 61 -4.57 -4.15 2.81
C GLY A 61 -5.10 -2.74 3.05
N LEU A 62 -6.11 -2.28 2.31
CA LEU A 62 -6.64 -0.92 2.42
C LEU A 62 -7.14 -0.56 3.82
N PRO A 63 -7.91 -1.41 4.54
CA PRO A 63 -8.36 -1.08 5.90
C PRO A 63 -7.20 -0.80 6.86
N GLY A 64 -6.14 -1.61 6.81
CA GLY A 64 -4.95 -1.43 7.65
C GLY A 64 -4.19 -0.14 7.31
N VAL A 65 -4.03 0.15 6.01
CA VAL A 65 -3.42 1.40 5.56
C VAL A 65 -4.24 2.61 6.01
N LEU A 66 -5.57 2.58 5.89
CA LEU A 66 -6.47 3.66 6.33
C LEU A 66 -6.42 3.88 7.84
N LEU A 67 -6.39 2.81 8.65
CA LEU A 67 -6.22 2.93 10.10
C LEU A 67 -4.88 3.57 10.47
N THR A 68 -3.81 3.17 9.78
CA THR A 68 -2.47 3.75 9.99
C THR A 68 -2.40 5.23 9.57
N LEU A 69 -3.14 5.61 8.52
CA LEU A 69 -3.28 6.99 8.08
C LEU A 69 -4.12 7.84 9.04
N SER A 70 -5.18 7.25 9.60
CA SER A 70 -6.09 7.92 10.53
C SER A 70 -5.48 8.18 11.91
N GLY A 71 -4.31 7.61 12.23
CA GLY A 71 -3.56 7.93 13.45
C GLY A 71 -4.25 7.52 14.76
N ILE A 72 -4.83 6.33 14.80
CA ILE A 72 -5.06 5.61 16.08
C ILE A 72 -3.76 4.89 16.46
#